data_AF-A0A929GD06-F1
#
_entry.id   AF-A0A929GD06-F1
#
_cell.length_a   1.000
_cell.length_b   1.000
_cell.length_c   1.000
_cell.angle_alpha   90.00
_cell.angle_beta   90.00
_cell.angle_gamma   90.00
#
_symmetry.space_group_name_H-M   'P 1'
#
loop_
_entity.id
_entity.type
_entity.pdbx_description
1 polymer ?
#
loop_
_entity_poly.entity_id
_entity_poly.type
_entity_poly.pdbx_seq_one_letter_code
_entity_poly.pdbx_strand_id
1 'polypeptide(L)'
;PYNPVHFKGKKKKLLSLLSKSKTPLDTKRKSRKVLCSYFTDPTNYKYVINDFKKLRICFAHFGSEYFWEMFIHHPDEKNNWFSIIRNMITEYENFYTDISFTLNNKKFFSLLKVLLSDEKLRNKILFGSDYYMVKTESDERRFGLDLRAFIGEEYFTSIAINNPKVFLESK
;
A
#
# COMPACT_ATOMS: atom_id res chain seq x y z
N PRO A 1 -0.52 -10.51 2.58
CA PRO A 1 -1.52 -11.07 1.64
C PRO A 1 -1.19 -10.76 0.16
N TYR A 2 -0.63 -11.74 -0.57
CA TYR A 2 -0.66 -11.76 -2.04
C TYR A 2 -2.09 -12.13 -2.47
N ASN A 3 -3.03 -11.22 -2.23
CA ASN A 3 -4.46 -11.49 -2.40
C ASN A 3 -4.76 -11.69 -3.88
N PRO A 4 -5.24 -12.88 -4.30
CA PRO A 4 -5.55 -13.13 -5.69
C PRO A 4 -6.68 -12.21 -6.14
N VAL A 5 -6.36 -11.27 -7.02
CA VAL A 5 -7.40 -10.57 -7.78
C VAL A 5 -8.11 -11.62 -8.63
N HIS A 6 -9.43 -11.69 -8.50
CA HIS A 6 -10.23 -12.69 -9.19
C HIS A 6 -11.13 -12.04 -10.24
N PHE A 7 -11.11 -12.62 -11.44
CA PHE A 7 -12.03 -12.26 -12.52
C PHE A 7 -12.92 -13.46 -12.83
N LYS A 8 -14.24 -13.33 -12.66
CA LYS A 8 -15.21 -14.41 -12.89
C LYS A 8 -15.43 -14.77 -14.38
N GLY A 9 -15.02 -13.91 -15.32
CA GLY A 9 -15.28 -14.11 -16.76
C GLY A 9 -14.29 -15.04 -17.49
N LYS A 10 -14.57 -15.32 -18.77
CA LYS A 10 -13.68 -16.12 -19.64
C LYS A 10 -12.30 -15.47 -19.81
N LYS A 11 -11.24 -16.27 -19.95
CA LYS A 11 -9.84 -15.77 -20.10
C LYS A 11 -9.70 -14.84 -21.33
N LYS A 12 -10.42 -15.12 -22.43
CA LYS A 12 -10.47 -14.24 -23.61
C LYS A 12 -10.95 -12.83 -23.27
N LYS A 13 -11.96 -12.69 -22.41
CA LYS A 13 -12.46 -11.38 -21.95
C LYS A 13 -11.42 -10.68 -21.06
N LEU A 14 -10.74 -11.42 -20.18
CA LEU A 14 -9.65 -10.87 -19.37
C LEU A 14 -8.54 -10.27 -20.24
N LEU A 15 -8.09 -11.02 -21.26
CA LEU A 15 -7.07 -10.56 -22.20
C LEU A 15 -7.53 -9.34 -23.01
N SER A 16 -8.79 -9.31 -23.43
CA SER A 16 -9.39 -8.16 -24.13
C SER A 16 -9.52 -6.91 -23.25
N LEU A 17 -9.62 -7.07 -21.93
CA LEU A 17 -9.58 -5.93 -21.00
C LEU A 17 -8.14 -5.43 -20.83
N LEU A 18 -7.18 -6.35 -20.63
CA LEU A 18 -5.77 -6.02 -20.48
C LEU A 18 -5.15 -5.38 -21.73
N SER A 19 -5.65 -5.72 -22.92
CA SER A 19 -5.20 -5.11 -24.17
C SER A 19 -5.52 -3.62 -24.27
N LYS A 20 -6.37 -3.08 -23.38
CA LYS A 20 -6.69 -1.65 -23.28
C LYS A 20 -5.76 -0.90 -22.31
N SER A 21 -4.77 -1.59 -21.72
CA SER A 21 -3.79 -0.96 -20.84
C SER A 21 -3.06 0.17 -21.57
N LYS A 22 -2.83 1.27 -20.87
CA LYS A 22 -2.04 2.40 -21.39
C LYS A 22 -0.55 2.04 -21.52
N THR A 23 -0.08 1.05 -20.76
CA THR A 23 1.27 0.49 -20.84
C THR A 23 1.23 -0.92 -21.43
N PRO A 24 2.19 -1.29 -22.30
CA PRO A 24 2.27 -2.64 -22.82
C PRO A 24 2.46 -3.67 -21.69
N LEU A 25 1.63 -4.72 -21.70
CA LEU A 25 1.68 -5.81 -20.71
C LEU A 25 2.09 -7.13 -21.37
N ASP A 26 3.00 -7.87 -20.74
CA ASP A 26 3.30 -9.25 -21.15
C ASP A 26 2.24 -10.21 -20.64
N THR A 27 1.27 -10.54 -21.49
CA THR A 27 0.20 -11.49 -21.16
C THR A 27 0.51 -12.92 -21.60
N LYS A 28 1.63 -13.18 -22.29
CA LYS A 28 1.90 -14.49 -22.90
C LYS A 28 2.21 -15.53 -21.83
N ARG A 29 1.54 -16.68 -21.92
CA ARG A 29 1.70 -17.84 -21.01
C ARG A 29 1.51 -17.50 -19.51
N LYS A 30 0.94 -16.35 -19.17
CA LYS A 30 0.67 -15.99 -17.77
C LYS A 30 -0.56 -16.73 -17.24
N SER A 31 -0.49 -17.05 -15.94
CA SER A 31 -1.62 -17.59 -15.19
C SER A 31 -2.72 -16.53 -15.04
N ARG A 32 -3.95 -16.96 -14.78
CA ARG A 32 -5.06 -16.01 -14.56
C ARG A 32 -4.78 -15.09 -13.36
N LYS A 33 -4.14 -15.61 -12.31
CA LYS A 33 -3.78 -14.85 -11.11
C LYS A 33 -2.88 -13.66 -11.45
N VAL A 34 -1.82 -13.89 -12.24
CA VAL A 34 -0.90 -12.84 -12.70
C VAL A 34 -1.59 -11.86 -13.64
N LEU A 35 -2.42 -12.34 -14.55
CA LEU A 35 -3.19 -11.45 -15.44
C LEU A 35 -4.14 -10.54 -14.66
N CYS A 36 -4.76 -11.04 -13.59
CA CYS A 36 -5.63 -10.24 -12.75
C CYS A 36 -4.86 -9.22 -11.90
N SER A 37 -3.64 -9.55 -11.44
CA SER A 37 -2.85 -8.60 -10.62
C SER A 37 -2.44 -7.35 -11.39
N TYR A 38 -2.37 -7.40 -12.73
CA TYR A 38 -2.12 -6.22 -13.55
C TYR A 38 -3.18 -5.13 -13.42
N PHE A 39 -4.43 -5.45 -13.03
CA PHE A 39 -5.46 -4.43 -12.80
C PHE A 39 -5.23 -3.63 -11.52
N THR A 40 -4.57 -4.24 -10.54
CA THR A 40 -4.32 -3.64 -9.21
C THR A 40 -2.92 -3.08 -9.07
N ASP A 41 -2.13 -3.08 -10.15
CA ASP A 41 -0.79 -2.49 -10.12
C ASP A 41 -0.87 -1.00 -9.73
N PRO A 42 -0.08 -0.55 -8.73
CA PRO A 42 -0.12 0.84 -8.28
C PRO A 42 0.12 1.87 -9.37
N THR A 43 0.93 1.54 -10.37
CA THR A 43 1.26 2.46 -11.46
C THR A 43 0.05 2.84 -12.32
N ASN A 44 -1.01 2.02 -12.33
CA ASN A 44 -2.24 2.33 -13.03
C ASN A 44 -2.96 3.56 -12.46
N TYR A 45 -2.72 3.90 -11.19
CA TYR A 45 -3.37 5.04 -10.53
C TYR A 45 -2.69 6.38 -10.82
N LYS A 46 -1.49 6.39 -11.43
CA LYS A 46 -0.83 7.62 -11.85
C LYS A 46 -1.72 8.48 -12.75
N TYR A 47 -2.51 7.86 -13.62
CA TYR A 47 -3.45 8.57 -14.48
C TYR A 47 -4.57 9.23 -13.66
N VAL A 48 -5.17 8.50 -12.73
CA VAL A 48 -6.23 9.04 -11.86
C VAL A 48 -5.72 10.19 -11.00
N ILE A 49 -4.54 10.02 -10.39
CA ILE A 49 -3.92 11.03 -9.55
C ILE A 49 -3.60 12.30 -10.36
N ASN A 50 -3.20 12.15 -11.62
CA ASN A 50 -2.92 13.27 -12.51
C ASN A 50 -4.18 13.99 -12.99
N ASP A 51 -5.24 13.24 -13.32
CA ASP A 51 -6.49 13.82 -13.81
C ASP A 51 -7.31 14.47 -12.67
N PHE A 52 -7.21 13.95 -11.45
CA PHE A 52 -8.01 14.38 -10.29
C PHE A 52 -7.13 14.88 -9.14
N LYS A 53 -6.46 16.03 -9.32
CA LYS A 53 -5.53 16.61 -8.33
C LYS A 53 -6.13 16.90 -6.95
N LYS A 54 -7.45 17.10 -6.87
CA LYS A 54 -8.17 17.33 -5.61
C LYS A 54 -8.59 16.03 -4.89
N LEU A 55 -8.62 14.90 -5.60
CA LEU A 55 -8.97 13.60 -5.02
C LEU A 55 -7.77 13.07 -4.23
N ARG A 56 -7.94 12.85 -2.93
CA ARG A 56 -6.95 12.13 -2.13
C ARG A 56 -7.17 10.63 -2.26
N ILE A 57 -6.09 9.88 -2.48
CA ILE A 57 -6.15 8.42 -2.66
C ILE A 57 -5.27 7.78 -1.60
N CYS A 58 -5.79 6.77 -0.89
CA CYS A 58 -5.04 5.96 0.07
C CYS A 58 -4.88 4.53 -0.43
N PHE A 59 -3.64 4.06 -0.51
CA PHE A 59 -3.32 2.69 -0.87
C PHE A 59 -3.21 1.80 0.37
N ALA A 60 -3.91 0.67 0.34
CA ALA A 60 -3.98 -0.27 1.44
C ALA A 60 -2.64 -0.96 1.73
N HIS A 61 -2.36 -1.15 3.02
CA HIS A 61 -1.32 -2.04 3.55
C HIS A 61 0.12 -1.69 3.11
N PHE A 62 0.36 -0.50 2.58
CA PHE A 62 1.65 -0.07 2.06
C PHE A 62 2.35 -1.12 1.18
N GLY A 63 1.57 -1.77 0.31
CA GLY A 63 2.04 -2.79 -0.63
C GLY A 63 1.89 -4.24 -0.17
N SER A 64 1.82 -4.52 1.14
CA SER A 64 1.84 -5.85 1.80
C SER A 64 3.20 -6.32 2.33
N GLU A 65 3.16 -7.21 3.33
CA GLU A 65 4.33 -7.86 3.93
C GLU A 65 5.27 -8.50 2.90
N TYR A 66 4.71 -9.06 1.82
CA TYR A 66 5.50 -9.71 0.77
C TYR A 66 6.48 -8.72 0.11
N PHE A 67 6.02 -7.51 -0.18
CA PHE A 67 6.84 -6.50 -0.84
C PHE A 67 7.76 -5.76 0.14
N TRP A 68 7.38 -5.63 1.40
CA TRP A 68 8.28 -5.18 2.46
C TRP A 68 9.44 -6.15 2.66
N GLU A 69 9.16 -7.45 2.72
CA GLU A 69 10.19 -8.49 2.83
C GLU A 69 11.10 -8.49 1.60
N MET A 70 10.52 -8.44 0.40
CA MET A 70 11.26 -8.33 -0.85
C MET A 70 12.17 -7.10 -0.85
N PHE A 71 11.73 -5.96 -0.33
CA PHE A 71 12.56 -4.75 -0.27
C PHE A 71 13.75 -4.92 0.66
N ILE A 72 13.58 -5.60 1.80
CA ILE A 72 14.66 -5.84 2.75
C ILE A 72 15.78 -6.70 2.13
N HIS A 73 15.42 -7.74 1.37
CA HIS A 73 16.41 -8.66 0.79
C HIS A 73 16.87 -8.29 -0.63
N HIS A 74 16.01 -7.60 -1.40
CA HIS A 74 16.21 -7.27 -2.80
C HIS A 74 15.72 -5.83 -3.09
N PRO A 75 16.39 -4.80 -2.55
CA PRO A 75 15.93 -3.41 -2.63
C PRO A 75 15.83 -2.87 -4.07
N ASP A 76 16.60 -3.43 -5.01
CA ASP A 76 16.64 -3.03 -6.41
C ASP A 76 15.57 -3.71 -7.30
N GLU A 77 14.70 -4.55 -6.71
CA GLU A 77 13.64 -5.24 -7.46
C GLU A 77 12.63 -4.22 -8.01
N LYS A 78 12.59 -4.08 -9.35
CA LYS A 78 11.80 -3.06 -10.04
C LYS A 78 10.30 -3.26 -9.85
N ASN A 79 9.85 -4.50 -9.71
CA ASN A 79 8.43 -4.83 -9.54
C ASN A 79 8.04 -4.94 -8.05
N ASN A 80 8.59 -4.08 -7.21
CA ASN A 80 8.27 -4.02 -5.79
C ASN A 80 7.20 -2.97 -5.49
N TRP A 81 6.00 -3.38 -5.08
CA TRP A 81 4.90 -2.45 -4.82
C TRP A 81 5.14 -1.53 -3.63
N PHE A 82 5.87 -1.97 -2.60
CA PHE A 82 6.26 -1.08 -1.51
C PHE A 82 7.15 0.06 -2.02
N SER A 83 8.16 -0.25 -2.83
CA SER A 83 9.03 0.76 -3.45
C SER A 83 8.26 1.70 -4.37
N ILE A 84 7.34 1.17 -5.18
CA ILE A 84 6.50 1.96 -6.08
C ILE A 84 5.60 2.92 -5.28
N ILE A 85 4.90 2.43 -4.26
CA ILE A 85 4.01 3.25 -3.42
C ILE A 85 4.82 4.32 -2.68
N ARG A 86 5.99 3.96 -2.12
CA ARG A 86 6.89 4.92 -1.48
C ARG A 86 7.30 6.05 -2.43
N ASN A 87 7.63 5.73 -3.68
CA ASN A 87 7.97 6.74 -4.69
C ASN A 87 6.76 7.57 -5.10
N MET A 88 5.56 6.97 -5.15
CA MET A 88 4.33 7.72 -5.46
C MET A 88 3.98 8.71 -4.34
N ILE A 89 4.25 8.40 -3.08
CA ILE A 89 4.07 9.33 -1.96
C ILE A 89 4.94 10.58 -2.13
N THR A 90 6.19 10.43 -2.60
CA THR A 90 7.08 11.57 -2.80
C THR A 90 6.79 12.34 -4.08
N GLU A 91 6.21 11.67 -5.09
CA GLU A 91 5.85 12.25 -6.39
C GLU A 91 4.51 13.01 -6.36
N TYR A 92 3.53 12.56 -5.56
CA TYR A 92 2.15 13.05 -5.62
C TYR A 92 1.63 13.54 -4.27
N GLU A 93 1.28 14.83 -4.18
CA GLU A 93 0.80 15.46 -2.96
C GLU A 93 -0.53 14.86 -2.45
N ASN A 94 -1.40 14.41 -3.35
CA ASN A 94 -2.71 13.83 -3.03
C ASN A 94 -2.68 12.31 -2.81
N PHE A 95 -1.49 11.71 -2.64
CA PHE A 95 -1.33 10.27 -2.48
C PHE A 95 -0.91 9.89 -1.06
N TYR A 96 -1.59 8.88 -0.51
CA TYR A 96 -1.45 8.38 0.86
C TYR A 96 -1.38 6.85 0.86
N THR A 97 -0.96 6.29 1.98
CA THR A 97 -1.02 4.84 2.23
C THR A 97 -1.31 4.56 3.69
N ASP A 98 -1.90 3.40 3.99
CA ASP A 98 -2.06 2.93 5.37
C ASP A 98 -1.18 1.70 5.66
N ILE A 99 -0.79 1.54 6.92
CA ILE A 99 0.05 0.41 7.34
C ILE A 99 -0.75 -0.88 7.53
N SER A 100 -1.94 -0.81 8.14
CA SER A 100 -2.90 -1.91 8.31
C SER A 100 -2.24 -3.26 8.64
N PHE A 101 -2.76 -4.36 8.08
CA PHE A 101 -2.30 -5.72 8.37
C PHE A 101 -0.79 -5.94 8.16
N THR A 102 -0.12 -5.20 7.27
CA THR A 102 1.32 -5.38 7.01
C THR A 102 2.16 -5.23 8.27
N LEU A 103 1.75 -4.36 9.18
CA LEU A 103 2.50 -4.08 10.40
C LEU A 103 2.07 -4.97 11.57
N ASN A 104 1.11 -5.87 11.41
CA ASN A 104 0.89 -6.93 12.41
C ASN A 104 2.16 -7.78 12.60
N ASN A 105 2.99 -7.89 11.54
CA ASN A 105 4.32 -8.47 11.62
C ASN A 105 5.35 -7.47 12.18
N LYS A 106 5.65 -7.60 13.47
CA LYS A 106 6.55 -6.71 14.23
C LYS A 106 7.96 -6.55 13.64
N LYS A 107 8.43 -7.49 12.80
CA LYS A 107 9.75 -7.39 12.14
C LYS A 107 9.88 -6.13 11.28
N PHE A 108 8.78 -5.58 10.81
CA PHE A 108 8.76 -4.38 9.97
C PHE A 108 8.75 -3.06 10.76
N PHE A 109 8.66 -3.10 12.09
CA PHE A 109 8.59 -1.89 12.92
C PHE A 109 9.82 -1.00 12.75
N SER A 110 11.02 -1.59 12.66
CA SER A 110 12.26 -0.82 12.46
C SER A 110 12.25 -0.09 11.12
N LEU A 111 11.85 -0.76 10.04
CA LEU A 111 11.75 -0.14 8.72
C LEU A 111 10.70 0.97 8.72
N LEU A 112 9.52 0.74 9.33
CA LEU A 112 8.51 1.79 9.48
C LEU A 112 9.06 3.00 10.23
N LYS A 113 9.77 2.81 11.35
CA LYS A 113 10.33 3.92 12.13
C LYS A 113 11.34 4.75 11.31
N VAL A 114 12.13 4.10 10.44
CA VAL A 114 13.01 4.78 9.50
C VAL A 114 12.22 5.55 8.44
N LEU A 115 11.12 5.01 7.91
CA LEU A 115 10.27 5.75 6.97
C LEU A 115 9.62 6.96 7.61
N LEU A 116 9.22 6.86 8.88
CA LEU A 116 8.59 7.95 9.62
C LEU A 116 9.57 9.07 10.03
N SER A 117 10.88 8.86 9.94
CA SER A 117 11.83 9.97 10.18
C SER A 117 11.86 10.96 9.01
N ASP A 118 11.53 10.51 7.79
CA ASP A 118 11.31 11.39 6.63
C ASP A 118 9.94 12.04 6.73
N GLU A 119 9.90 13.37 6.87
CA GLU A 119 8.66 14.13 7.02
C GLU A 119 7.71 13.99 5.83
N LYS A 120 8.22 13.93 4.60
CA LYS A 120 7.37 13.79 3.40
C LYS A 120 6.63 12.46 3.41
N LEU A 121 7.33 11.39 3.80
CA LEU A 121 6.72 10.07 3.94
C LEU A 121 5.78 10.03 5.14
N ARG A 122 6.26 10.49 6.30
CA ARG A 122 5.51 10.50 7.56
C ARG A 122 4.14 11.14 7.39
N ASN A 123 4.04 12.30 6.74
CA ASN A 123 2.80 13.06 6.59
C ASN A 123 1.76 12.39 5.64
N LYS A 124 2.12 11.27 4.99
CA LYS A 124 1.29 10.55 4.02
C LYS A 124 1.01 9.10 4.41
N ILE A 125 1.56 8.64 5.54
CA ILE A 125 1.31 7.32 6.11
C ILE A 125 0.19 7.43 7.14
N LEU A 126 -0.81 6.56 7.04
CA LEU A 126 -1.95 6.47 7.95
C LEU A 126 -1.86 5.20 8.81
N PHE A 127 -2.33 5.30 10.05
CA PHE A 127 -2.60 4.12 10.87
C PHE A 127 -3.89 3.45 10.39
N GLY A 128 -3.83 2.14 10.26
CA GLY A 128 -4.99 1.26 10.16
C GLY A 128 -4.66 0.01 10.94
N SER A 129 -5.64 -0.61 11.59
CA SER A 129 -5.45 -1.90 12.24
C SER A 129 -5.80 -3.06 11.33
N ASP A 130 -6.75 -2.90 10.40
CA ASP A 130 -7.40 -4.01 9.71
C ASP A 130 -8.05 -5.00 10.70
N TYR A 131 -8.83 -4.44 11.64
CA TYR A 131 -9.41 -5.10 12.82
C TYR A 131 -9.87 -6.55 12.61
N TYR A 132 -10.67 -6.81 11.57
CA TYR A 132 -11.20 -8.15 11.32
C TYR A 132 -10.11 -9.15 10.99
N MET A 133 -9.10 -8.73 10.21
CA MET A 133 -7.95 -9.55 9.85
C MET A 133 -6.98 -9.71 11.02
N VAL A 134 -6.75 -8.64 11.79
CA VAL A 134 -5.87 -8.74 12.96
C VAL A 134 -6.43 -9.71 13.98
N LYS A 135 -7.76 -9.80 14.17
CA LYS A 135 -8.37 -10.80 15.06
C LYS A 135 -7.99 -12.26 14.76
N THR A 136 -7.53 -12.59 13.56
CA THR A 136 -7.08 -13.95 13.24
C THR A 136 -5.63 -14.21 13.67
N GLU A 137 -4.86 -13.16 13.95
CA GLU A 137 -3.41 -13.24 14.22
C GLU A 137 -3.03 -12.69 15.61
N SER A 138 -3.71 -11.65 16.09
CA SER A 138 -3.46 -11.01 17.39
C SER A 138 -4.65 -10.18 17.91
N ASP A 139 -4.51 -9.59 19.11
CA ASP A 139 -5.45 -8.59 19.62
C ASP A 139 -5.09 -7.22 19.04
N GLU A 140 -6.07 -6.56 18.39
CA GLU A 140 -5.94 -5.21 17.86
C GLU A 140 -5.37 -4.22 18.88
N ARG A 141 -5.87 -4.31 20.13
CA ARG A 141 -5.41 -3.45 21.21
C ARG A 141 -3.91 -3.67 21.46
N ARG A 142 -3.47 -4.93 21.44
CA ARG A 142 -2.07 -5.28 21.64
C ARG A 142 -1.21 -4.79 20.48
N PHE A 143 -1.65 -4.97 19.24
CA PHE A 143 -0.97 -4.44 18.06
C PHE A 143 -0.76 -2.92 18.15
N GLY A 144 -1.82 -2.16 18.44
CA GLY A 144 -1.73 -0.71 18.60
C GLY A 144 -0.77 -0.28 19.72
N LEU A 145 -0.82 -0.94 20.87
CA LEU A 145 0.07 -0.66 21.99
C LEU A 145 1.54 -0.97 21.67
N ASP A 146 1.82 -2.14 21.09
CA ASP A 146 3.19 -2.55 20.76
C ASP A 146 3.79 -1.64 19.68
N LEU A 147 3.00 -1.27 18.67
CA LEU A 147 3.45 -0.34 17.64
C LEU A 147 3.75 1.03 18.24
N ARG A 148 2.81 1.60 19.02
CA ARG A 148 2.95 2.90 19.68
C ARG A 148 4.19 2.95 20.57
N ALA A 149 4.40 1.91 21.39
CA ALA A 149 5.58 1.81 22.25
C ALA A 149 6.89 1.79 21.44
N PHE A 150 6.90 1.15 20.27
CA PHE A 150 8.10 1.02 19.45
C PHE A 150 8.45 2.30 18.67
N ILE A 151 7.48 2.88 17.95
CA ILE A 151 7.72 4.05 17.11
C ILE A 151 7.76 5.35 17.91
N GLY A 152 7.14 5.38 19.09
CA GLY A 152 7.04 6.54 19.96
C GLY A 152 5.78 7.35 19.74
N GLU A 153 5.42 8.15 20.74
CA GLU A 153 4.16 8.89 20.80
C GLU A 153 3.97 9.87 19.63
N GLU A 154 5.05 10.59 19.29
CA GLU A 154 5.03 11.60 18.24
C GLU A 154 4.68 10.99 16.87
N TYR A 155 5.41 9.93 16.49
CA TYR A 155 5.17 9.21 15.25
C TYR A 155 3.81 8.53 15.23
N PHE A 156 3.39 7.91 16.34
CA PHE A 156 2.06 7.31 16.43
C PHE A 156 0.95 8.35 16.29
N THR A 157 1.07 9.49 16.97
CA THR A 157 0.11 10.62 16.87
C THR A 157 0.04 11.16 15.44
N SER A 158 1.18 11.26 14.75
CA SER A 158 1.20 11.68 13.35
C SER A 158 0.36 10.77 12.47
N ILE A 159 0.63 9.45 12.48
CA ILE A 159 -0.06 8.52 11.58
C ILE A 159 -1.50 8.20 12.01
N ALA A 160 -1.82 8.26 13.30
CA ALA A 160 -3.12 7.85 13.83
C ALA A 160 -4.11 9.02 14.04
N ILE A 161 -3.63 10.26 14.15
CA ILE A 161 -4.47 11.41 14.45
C ILE A 161 -4.29 12.52 13.41
N ASN A 162 -3.06 13.00 13.20
CA ASN A 162 -2.83 14.20 12.41
C ASN A 162 -3.06 13.95 10.92
N ASN A 163 -2.43 12.90 10.37
CA ASN A 163 -2.55 12.58 8.95
C ASN A 163 -3.98 12.16 8.57
N PRO A 164 -4.71 11.35 9.36
CA PRO A 164 -6.10 11.02 9.08
C PRO A 164 -7.02 12.24 9.06
N LYS A 165 -6.83 13.22 9.96
CA LYS A 165 -7.57 14.50 9.90
C LYS A 165 -7.38 15.18 8.56
N VAL A 166 -6.13 15.41 8.17
CA VAL A 166 -5.81 16.04 6.88
C VAL A 166 -6.36 15.24 5.70
N PHE A 167 -6.32 13.91 5.75
CA PHE A 167 -6.80 13.04 4.68
C PHE A 167 -8.33 13.11 4.52
N LEU A 168 -9.07 13.06 5.63
CA LEU A 168 -10.54 12.99 5.66
C LEU A 168 -11.22 14.36 5.57
N GLU A 169 -10.53 15.44 5.93
CA GLU A 169 -11.06 16.79 5.83
C GLU A 169 -11.37 17.17 4.38
N SER A 170 -12.64 17.44 4.09
CA SER A 170 -13.03 18.01 2.81
C SER A 170 -12.55 19.46 2.73
N LYS A 171 -11.85 19.82 1.64
CA LYS A 171 -11.54 21.22 1.30
C LYS A 171 -12.60 21.77 0.38
#